data_AF-A0AA36HME2-F1
#
_entry.id   AF-A0AA36HME2-F1
#
_cell.length_a   1.000
_cell.length_b   1.000
_cell.length_c   1.000
_cell.angle_alpha   90.00
_cell.angle_beta   90.00
_cell.angle_gamma   90.00
#
_symmetry.space_group_name_H-M   'P 1'
#
loop_
_entity.id
_entity.type
_entity.pdbx_description
1 polymer ?
#
loop_
_entity_poly.entity_id
_entity_poly.type
_entity_poly.pdbx_seq_one_letter_code
_entity_poly.pdbx_strand_id
1 'polypeptide(L)'
;MLDAGLVLYLGLVVLFVWRFLSGWRLCGAWMEYANYCMLLYMLLLVLNAWAIYSFISLALRPEGSQVWEPLPRWLRPMVLGTPAAAVFTYILAFIQTCQHVNEIRRGAGTLKHDRAVQIIALPAVFGCMAMNALTKVFQSAARYNIEDPQRSAAPSLLLRGFRGPEGPSGGPGSNSTNTEQFYMAQVETCYQVGDLYEAWALYQFCKMTLEILKNSLEHVAKEKSDSERKTVASGLLVAHKSLADIAYTGVSMFLVVCCAEAGWSLYLLTFTNPEENWADYNSQMGKFQAAGLVASMAAIYNLSTVEMEFHTYFQDYGPLLKFMTVKLLLSLAYFQKGCVYVLQTVNRSLPGLLQSIIGKVPFVKELVSMGETEFYLFYSSVILYECVLGVFLHYFAWPSDESFYGLDEETCEGTEAEKKPLLDKAAASA
;
A
#
# COMPACT_ATOMS: atom_id res chain seq x y z
N MET A 1 -20.57 -7.70 10.79
CA MET A 1 -19.18 -7.50 11.27
C MET A 1 -18.71 -6.16 10.73
N LEU A 2 -17.97 -5.37 11.52
CA LEU A 2 -17.37 -4.13 11.02
C LEU A 2 -16.35 -4.45 9.94
N ASP A 3 -16.46 -3.82 8.78
CA ASP A 3 -15.51 -4.00 7.68
C ASP A 3 -14.20 -3.26 7.99
N ALA A 4 -13.08 -3.98 8.03
CA ALA A 4 -11.79 -3.40 8.38
C ALA A 4 -11.31 -2.35 7.35
N GLY A 5 -11.67 -2.51 6.07
CA GLY A 5 -11.35 -1.53 5.02
C GLY A 5 -12.09 -0.23 5.27
N LEU A 6 -13.40 -0.30 5.57
CA LEU A 6 -14.19 0.87 5.96
C LEU A 6 -13.64 1.56 7.22
N VAL A 7 -13.33 0.78 8.27
CA VAL A 7 -12.79 1.33 9.52
C VAL A 7 -11.45 2.02 9.28
N LEU A 8 -10.54 1.40 8.52
CA LEU A 8 -9.26 2.04 8.20
C LEU A 8 -9.46 3.28 7.32
N TYR A 9 -10.30 3.22 6.28
CA TYR A 9 -10.56 4.36 5.41
C TYR A 9 -11.08 5.57 6.19
N LEU A 10 -12.12 5.37 7.03
CA LEU A 10 -12.64 6.43 7.89
C LEU A 10 -11.58 6.91 8.88
N GLY A 11 -10.78 6.00 9.44
CA GLY A 11 -9.63 6.33 10.28
C GLY A 11 -8.63 7.23 9.55
N LEU A 12 -8.26 6.91 8.31
CA LEU A 12 -7.35 7.71 7.49
C LEU A 12 -7.93 9.10 7.18
N VAL A 13 -9.22 9.20 6.87
CA VAL A 13 -9.89 10.50 6.66
C VAL A 13 -9.85 11.34 7.94
N VAL A 14 -10.19 10.76 9.09
CA VAL A 14 -10.14 11.45 10.39
C VAL A 14 -8.72 11.91 10.71
N LEU A 15 -7.72 11.04 10.53
CA LEU A 15 -6.32 11.36 10.78
C LEU A 15 -5.77 12.42 9.82
N PHE A 16 -6.22 12.39 8.56
CA PHE A 16 -5.90 13.42 7.57
C PHE A 16 -6.47 14.77 8.01
N VAL A 17 -7.77 14.86 8.30
CA VAL A 17 -8.41 16.08 8.79
C VAL A 17 -7.73 16.58 10.07
N TRP A 18 -7.44 15.68 11.00
CA TRP A 18 -6.71 15.99 12.23
C TRP A 18 -5.35 16.61 11.95
N ARG A 19 -4.56 16.03 11.05
CA ARG A 19 -3.25 16.57 10.66
C ARG A 19 -3.36 18.00 10.12
N PHE A 20 -4.39 18.28 9.33
CA PHE A 20 -4.63 19.63 8.79
C PHE A 20 -5.10 20.63 9.86
N LEU A 21 -5.98 20.21 10.78
CA LEU A 21 -6.59 21.10 11.77
C LEU A 21 -5.71 21.33 13.00
N SER A 22 -4.98 20.32 13.47
CA SER A 22 -4.32 20.34 14.77
C SER A 22 -2.80 20.58 14.70
N GLY A 23 -2.20 20.59 13.49
CA GLY A 23 -0.75 20.66 13.34
C GLY A 23 -0.01 19.73 14.30
N TRP A 24 1.26 20.02 14.60
CA TRP A 24 2.02 19.25 15.60
C TRP A 24 1.90 19.82 17.03
N ARG A 25 1.28 21.00 17.22
CA ARG A 25 1.39 21.79 18.45
C ARG A 25 0.08 22.33 19.04
N LEU A 26 -1.10 22.14 18.43
CA LEU A 26 -2.31 22.85 18.90
C LEU A 26 -2.89 22.37 20.24
N CYS A 27 -2.39 21.29 20.85
CA CYS A 27 -3.04 20.71 22.04
C CYS A 27 -2.12 20.45 23.25
N GLY A 28 -1.06 21.26 23.40
CA GLY A 28 -0.20 21.24 24.59
C GLY A 28 0.72 20.02 24.72
N ALA A 29 1.58 20.03 25.74
CA ALA A 29 2.64 19.03 25.96
C ALA A 29 2.12 17.58 26.09
N TRP A 30 0.87 17.40 26.50
CA TRP A 30 0.26 16.07 26.64
C TRP A 30 -0.12 15.44 25.29
N MET A 31 -0.52 16.25 24.31
CA MET A 31 -0.88 15.78 22.96
C MET A 31 0.33 15.65 22.03
N GLU A 32 1.52 16.05 22.47
CA GLU A 32 2.79 15.77 21.78
C GLU A 32 3.06 14.25 21.67
N TYR A 33 2.47 13.45 22.56
CA TYR A 33 2.51 11.99 22.49
C TYR A 33 1.37 11.39 21.65
N ALA A 34 0.22 12.05 21.59
CA ALA A 34 -0.95 11.64 20.81
C ALA A 34 -0.92 12.19 19.39
N ASN A 35 0.22 12.07 18.71
CA ASN A 35 0.34 12.46 17.32
C ASN A 35 -0.50 11.53 16.40
N TYR A 36 -0.96 12.05 15.26
CA TYR A 36 -1.74 11.30 14.27
C TYR A 36 -1.03 10.00 13.84
N CYS A 37 0.31 9.97 13.81
CA CYS A 37 1.07 8.75 13.53
C CYS A 37 0.87 7.69 14.62
N MET A 38 0.90 8.06 15.90
CA MET A 38 0.67 7.11 17.00
C MET A 38 -0.77 6.59 16.98
N LEU A 39 -1.74 7.47 16.67
CA LEU A 39 -3.13 7.08 16.48
C LEU A 39 -3.29 6.11 15.30
N LEU A 40 -2.59 6.34 14.18
CA LEU A 40 -2.54 5.39 13.06
C LEU A 40 -2.02 4.02 13.52
N TYR A 41 -0.88 3.96 14.19
CA TYR A 41 -0.32 2.70 14.66
C TYR A 41 -1.22 1.99 15.68
N MET A 42 -1.88 2.73 16.59
CA MET A 42 -2.87 2.15 17.50
C MET A 42 -4.08 1.56 16.75
N LEU A 43 -4.58 2.26 15.72
CA LEU A 43 -5.63 1.74 14.86
C LEU A 43 -5.18 0.46 14.13
N LEU A 44 -3.98 0.48 13.54
CA LEU A 44 -3.40 -0.69 12.86
C LEU A 44 -3.20 -1.86 13.82
N LEU A 45 -2.76 -1.61 15.06
CA LEU A 45 -2.60 -2.65 16.07
C LEU A 45 -3.91 -3.37 16.37
N VAL A 46 -4.99 -2.60 16.57
CA VAL A 46 -6.32 -3.16 16.86
C VAL A 46 -6.84 -3.98 15.67
N LEU A 47 -6.77 -3.41 14.46
CA LEU A 47 -7.23 -4.09 13.24
C LEU A 47 -6.41 -5.36 12.94
N ASN A 48 -5.09 -5.30 13.12
CA ASN A 48 -4.20 -6.42 12.86
C ASN A 48 -4.36 -7.53 13.92
N ALA A 49 -4.46 -7.17 15.20
CA ALA A 49 -4.73 -8.12 16.28
C ALA A 49 -6.07 -8.86 16.07
N TRP A 50 -7.11 -8.12 15.67
CA TRP A 50 -8.41 -8.70 15.34
C TRP A 50 -8.35 -9.66 14.15
N ALA A 51 -7.68 -9.27 13.07
CA ALA A 51 -7.51 -10.11 11.88
C ALA A 51 -6.74 -11.40 12.20
N ILE A 52 -5.62 -11.28 12.91
CA ILE A 52 -4.80 -12.42 13.36
C ILE A 52 -5.61 -13.36 14.26
N TYR A 53 -6.31 -12.82 15.26
CA TYR A 53 -7.16 -13.62 16.14
C TYR A 53 -8.25 -14.36 15.35
N SER A 54 -8.93 -13.66 14.44
CA SER A 54 -10.00 -14.23 13.60
C SER A 54 -9.47 -15.33 12.69
N PHE A 55 -8.30 -15.12 12.08
CA PHE A 55 -7.64 -16.10 11.23
C PHE A 55 -7.21 -17.33 12.02
N ILE A 56 -6.46 -17.17 13.12
CA ILE A 56 -5.98 -18.29 13.94
C ILE A 56 -7.15 -19.06 14.54
N SER A 57 -8.16 -18.36 15.07
CA SER A 57 -9.32 -19.01 15.67
C SER A 57 -10.13 -19.82 14.66
N LEU A 58 -10.19 -19.41 13.39
CA LEU A 58 -10.83 -20.20 12.33
C LEU A 58 -9.91 -21.32 11.83
N ALA A 59 -8.62 -21.05 11.68
CA ALA A 59 -7.62 -22.02 11.21
C ALA A 59 -7.51 -23.24 12.13
N LEU A 60 -7.70 -23.05 13.44
CA LEU A 60 -7.65 -24.11 14.45
C LEU A 60 -8.95 -24.92 14.58
N ARG A 61 -10.05 -24.50 13.97
CA ARG A 61 -11.30 -25.25 14.00
C ARG A 61 -11.34 -26.32 12.88
N PRO A 62 -12.22 -27.35 12.99
CA PRO A 62 -12.38 -28.36 11.95
C PRO A 62 -12.75 -27.80 10.58
N GLU A 63 -13.46 -26.66 10.52
CA GLU A 63 -13.79 -26.00 9.25
C GLU A 63 -12.53 -25.42 8.58
N GLY A 64 -11.56 -24.99 9.38
CA GLY A 64 -10.27 -24.50 8.89
C GLY A 64 -9.44 -25.60 8.24
N SER A 65 -9.41 -26.82 8.81
CA SER A 65 -8.64 -27.94 8.22
C SER A 65 -9.14 -28.31 6.82
N GLN A 66 -10.45 -28.18 6.58
CA GLN A 66 -11.05 -28.38 5.26
C GLN A 66 -10.57 -27.36 4.21
N VAL A 67 -10.13 -26.17 4.64
CA VAL A 67 -9.50 -25.18 3.75
C VAL A 67 -8.03 -25.50 3.52
N TRP A 68 -7.28 -25.91 4.55
CA TRP A 68 -5.83 -26.16 4.44
C TRP A 68 -5.48 -27.45 3.68
N GLU A 69 -6.31 -28.49 3.80
CA GLU A 69 -6.05 -29.82 3.22
C GLU A 69 -6.00 -29.84 1.69
N PRO A 70 -6.86 -29.10 0.96
CA PRO A 70 -6.78 -28.98 -0.49
C PRO A 70 -5.61 -28.11 -0.98
N LEU A 71 -5.10 -27.19 -0.16
CA LEU A 71 -4.06 -26.27 -0.61
C LEU A 71 -2.76 -27.00 -0.98
N PRO A 72 -2.04 -26.52 -2.01
CA PRO A 72 -0.69 -26.98 -2.33
C PRO A 72 0.21 -27.01 -1.11
N ARG A 73 1.02 -28.07 -0.98
CA ARG A 73 1.86 -28.30 0.22
C ARG A 73 2.82 -27.14 0.51
N TRP A 74 3.31 -26.46 -0.53
CA TRP A 74 4.20 -25.30 -0.39
C TRP A 74 3.46 -24.03 0.04
N LEU A 75 2.17 -23.90 -0.27
CA LEU A 75 1.37 -22.74 0.08
C LEU A 75 0.96 -22.74 1.56
N ARG A 76 0.76 -23.92 2.15
CA ARG A 76 0.37 -24.06 3.58
C ARG A 76 1.31 -23.34 4.55
N PRO A 77 2.63 -23.61 4.58
CA PRO A 77 3.53 -22.92 5.51
C PRO A 77 3.58 -21.42 5.25
N MET A 78 3.41 -21.00 3.99
CA MET A 78 3.37 -19.60 3.61
C MET A 78 2.14 -18.91 4.21
N VAL A 79 0.94 -19.46 4.02
CA VAL A 79 -0.28 -18.86 4.60
C VAL A 79 -0.25 -18.89 6.13
N LEU A 80 0.21 -20.00 6.74
CA LEU A 80 0.31 -20.11 8.20
C LEU A 80 1.33 -19.15 8.83
N GLY A 81 2.38 -18.76 8.09
CA GLY A 81 3.38 -17.80 8.56
C GLY A 81 2.96 -16.33 8.45
N THR A 82 1.85 -16.03 7.73
CA THR A 82 1.38 -14.66 7.53
C THR A 82 1.09 -13.86 8.80
N PRO A 83 0.53 -14.43 9.90
CA PRO A 83 0.32 -13.65 11.12
C PRO A 83 1.63 -13.16 11.73
N ALA A 84 2.68 -13.99 11.70
CA ALA A 84 4.00 -13.62 12.19
C ALA A 84 4.63 -12.54 11.30
N ALA A 85 4.50 -12.65 9.98
CA ALA A 85 4.94 -11.63 9.03
C ALA A 85 4.25 -10.27 9.28
N ALA A 86 2.93 -10.27 9.53
CA ALA A 86 2.16 -9.07 9.83
C ALA A 86 2.62 -8.40 11.14
N VAL A 87 2.85 -9.18 12.20
CA VAL A 87 3.35 -8.68 13.50
C VAL A 87 4.75 -8.10 13.34
N PHE A 88 5.65 -8.81 12.65
CA PHE A 88 7.02 -8.37 12.44
C PHE A 88 7.08 -7.05 11.65
N THR A 89 6.29 -6.96 10.58
CA THR A 89 6.15 -5.74 9.77
C THR A 89 5.69 -4.56 10.63
N TYR A 90 4.64 -4.76 11.44
CA TYR A 90 4.12 -3.74 12.34
C TYR A 90 5.19 -3.24 13.33
N ILE A 91 5.87 -4.17 14.01
CA ILE A 91 6.86 -3.83 15.06
C ILE A 91 8.01 -3.02 14.48
N LEU A 92 8.61 -3.44 13.36
CA LEU A 92 9.73 -2.73 12.76
C LEU A 92 9.34 -1.32 12.28
N ALA A 93 8.19 -1.21 11.60
CA ALA A 93 7.71 0.09 11.13
C ALA A 93 7.40 1.04 12.30
N PHE A 94 6.85 0.51 13.39
CA PHE A 94 6.56 1.27 14.60
C PHE A 94 7.82 1.76 15.31
N ILE A 95 8.84 0.91 15.45
CA ILE A 95 10.13 1.29 16.06
C ILE A 95 10.78 2.42 15.24
N GLN A 96 10.81 2.27 13.92
CA GLN A 96 11.40 3.26 13.03
C GLN A 96 10.61 4.59 13.06
N THR A 97 9.28 4.52 13.09
CA THR A 97 8.44 5.70 13.29
C THR A 97 8.74 6.41 14.61
N CYS A 98 8.91 5.66 15.70
CA CYS A 98 9.26 6.23 17.01
C CYS A 98 10.60 6.99 16.96
N GLN A 99 11.59 6.49 16.22
CA GLN A 99 12.89 7.16 16.05
C GLN A 99 12.70 8.54 15.39
N HIS A 100 11.97 8.60 14.26
CA HIS A 100 11.67 9.88 13.60
C HIS A 100 10.82 10.83 14.44
N VAL A 101 9.82 10.31 15.16
CA VAL A 101 9.00 11.13 16.07
C VAL A 101 9.86 11.73 17.18
N ASN A 102 10.88 11.03 17.67
CA ASN A 102 11.81 11.58 18.66
C ASN A 102 12.66 12.73 18.08
N GLU A 103 13.09 12.65 16.82
CA GLU A 103 13.79 13.78 16.18
C GLU A 103 12.87 14.98 15.94
N ILE A 104 11.60 14.75 15.56
CA ILE A 104 10.60 15.82 15.46
C ILE A 104 10.43 16.55 16.79
N ARG A 105 10.43 15.83 17.92
CA ARG A 105 10.35 16.42 19.27
C ARG A 105 11.57 17.25 19.63
N ARG A 106 12.75 16.89 19.10
CA ARG A 106 13.97 17.71 19.24
C ARG A 106 13.94 18.97 18.37
N GLY A 107 12.93 19.11 17.51
CA GLY A 107 12.74 20.26 16.63
C GLY A 107 13.45 20.14 15.29
N ALA A 108 14.32 19.15 15.10
CA ALA A 108 15.10 18.97 13.89
C ALA A 108 14.19 18.59 12.71
N GLY A 109 14.25 19.33 11.60
CA GLY A 109 13.73 18.85 10.31
C GLY A 109 12.28 18.38 10.31
N THR A 110 11.42 18.98 11.14
CA THR A 110 10.08 18.45 11.51
C THR A 110 9.26 17.95 10.30
N LEU A 111 9.20 18.75 9.22
CA LEU A 111 8.39 18.44 8.04
C LEU A 111 8.94 17.25 7.23
N LYS A 112 10.27 17.11 7.16
CA LYS A 112 10.91 16.02 6.41
C LYS A 112 10.76 14.70 7.16
N HIS A 113 10.97 14.70 8.47
CA HIS A 113 10.69 13.52 9.29
C HIS A 113 9.20 13.14 9.29
N ASP A 114 8.29 14.11 9.33
CA ASP A 114 6.84 13.86 9.21
C ASP A 114 6.50 13.12 7.90
N ARG A 115 7.11 13.51 6.78
CA ARG A 115 6.95 12.82 5.49
C ARG A 115 7.57 11.44 5.49
N ALA A 116 8.78 11.29 6.04
CA ALA A 116 9.46 10.00 6.18
C ALA A 116 8.60 9.01 6.96
N VAL A 117 7.99 9.42 8.08
CA VAL A 117 7.09 8.57 8.88
C VAL A 117 5.91 8.03 8.07
N GLN A 118 5.32 8.85 7.20
CA GLN A 118 4.21 8.41 6.33
C GLN A 118 4.65 7.36 5.30
N ILE A 119 5.87 7.48 4.78
CA ILE A 119 6.46 6.49 3.88
C ILE A 119 6.79 5.20 4.63
N ILE A 120 7.36 5.32 5.83
CA ILE A 120 7.74 4.18 6.69
C ILE A 120 6.52 3.38 7.17
N ALA A 121 5.37 4.04 7.37
CA ALA A 121 4.14 3.39 7.79
C ALA A 121 3.49 2.54 6.69
N LEU A 122 3.86 2.72 5.42
CA LEU A 122 3.24 2.04 4.28
C LEU A 122 3.22 0.51 4.41
N PRO A 123 4.34 -0.21 4.67
CA PRO A 123 4.31 -1.67 4.83
C PRO A 123 3.39 -2.13 5.97
N ALA A 124 3.27 -1.37 7.06
CA ALA A 124 2.39 -1.73 8.17
C ALA A 124 0.91 -1.54 7.81
N VAL A 125 0.56 -0.46 7.11
CA VAL A 125 -0.81 -0.23 6.61
C VAL A 125 -1.20 -1.32 5.61
N PHE A 126 -0.36 -1.55 4.60
CA PHE A 126 -0.62 -2.52 3.54
C PHE A 126 -0.63 -3.95 4.08
N GLY A 127 0.29 -4.30 4.99
CA GLY A 127 0.28 -5.58 5.69
C GLY A 127 -0.97 -5.80 6.55
N CYS A 128 -1.45 -4.77 7.23
CA CYS A 128 -2.72 -4.85 7.98
C CYS A 128 -3.91 -5.14 7.05
N MET A 129 -3.98 -4.46 5.91
CA MET A 129 -5.04 -4.70 4.90
C MET A 129 -4.93 -6.08 4.27
N ALA A 130 -3.73 -6.54 3.92
CA ALA A 130 -3.49 -7.87 3.39
C ALA A 130 -3.85 -8.98 4.39
N MET A 131 -3.56 -8.81 5.68
CA MET A 131 -3.97 -9.76 6.73
C MET A 131 -5.50 -9.81 6.88
N ASN A 132 -6.18 -8.66 6.79
CA ASN A 132 -7.64 -8.61 6.82
C ASN A 132 -8.27 -9.26 5.57
N ALA A 133 -7.71 -8.99 4.38
CA ALA A 133 -8.07 -9.66 3.13
C ALA A 133 -7.92 -11.18 3.26
N LEU A 134 -6.73 -11.67 3.65
CA LEU A 134 -6.45 -13.10 3.87
C LEU A 134 -7.49 -13.74 4.79
N THR A 135 -7.79 -13.08 5.91
CA THR A 135 -8.76 -13.59 6.90
C THR A 135 -10.15 -13.75 6.29
N LYS A 136 -10.61 -12.79 5.48
CA LYS A 136 -11.90 -12.83 4.79
C LYS A 136 -11.96 -13.92 3.72
N VAL A 137 -10.89 -14.07 2.93
CA VAL A 137 -10.78 -15.16 1.94
C VAL A 137 -10.83 -16.51 2.64
N PHE A 138 -10.12 -16.65 3.76
CA PHE A 138 -10.10 -17.88 4.55
C PHE A 138 -11.48 -18.20 5.16
N GLN A 139 -12.20 -17.17 5.63
CA GLN A 139 -13.59 -17.29 6.10
C GLN A 139 -14.55 -17.72 5.00
N SER A 140 -14.43 -17.12 3.82
CA SER A 140 -15.23 -17.49 2.63
C SER A 140 -15.01 -18.96 2.26
N ALA A 141 -13.74 -19.38 2.16
CA ALA A 141 -13.38 -20.76 1.85
C ALA A 141 -13.90 -21.77 2.89
N ALA A 142 -13.79 -21.45 4.18
CA ALA A 142 -14.26 -22.32 5.25
C ALA A 142 -15.78 -22.51 5.20
N ARG A 143 -16.54 -21.43 4.97
CA ARG A 143 -18.00 -21.49 4.86
C ARG A 143 -18.46 -22.31 3.66
N TYR A 144 -17.83 -22.10 2.51
CA TYR A 144 -18.18 -22.83 1.29
C TYR A 144 -18.06 -24.36 1.47
N ASN A 145 -17.04 -24.82 2.20
CA ASN A 145 -16.85 -26.25 2.48
C ASN A 145 -17.91 -26.84 3.44
N ILE A 146 -18.47 -26.05 4.35
CA ILE A 146 -19.53 -26.50 5.28
C ILE A 146 -20.84 -26.71 4.53
N GLU A 147 -21.19 -25.80 3.61
CA GLU A 147 -22.47 -25.82 2.90
C GLU A 147 -22.57 -26.98 1.90
N ASP A 148 -21.45 -27.46 1.36
CA ASP A 148 -21.44 -28.58 0.43
C ASP A 148 -20.29 -29.59 0.68
N PRO A 149 -20.44 -30.48 1.67
CA PRO A 149 -19.42 -31.49 2.01
C PRO A 149 -19.23 -32.56 0.92
N GLN A 150 -20.22 -32.80 0.05
CA GLN A 150 -20.06 -33.74 -1.05
C GLN A 150 -19.18 -33.16 -2.16
N ARG A 151 -19.12 -31.84 -2.26
CA ARG A 151 -18.29 -31.12 -3.22
C ARG A 151 -16.81 -31.01 -2.85
N SER A 152 -16.45 -31.18 -1.57
CA SER A 152 -15.06 -31.11 -1.08
C SER A 152 -14.26 -32.39 -1.32
N ALA A 153 -14.93 -33.51 -1.66
CA ALA A 153 -14.26 -34.77 -2.04
C ALA A 153 -13.69 -34.78 -3.47
N ALA A 154 -13.97 -33.74 -4.28
CA ALA A 154 -13.37 -33.61 -5.61
C ALA A 154 -11.90 -33.17 -5.46
N PRO A 155 -10.92 -33.83 -6.13
CA PRO A 155 -9.48 -33.64 -5.89
C PRO A 155 -8.90 -32.24 -6.14
N SER A 156 -9.72 -31.26 -6.50
CA SER A 156 -9.25 -29.90 -6.70
C SER A 156 -10.40 -28.88 -6.71
N LEU A 157 -10.35 -27.90 -5.79
CA LEU A 157 -11.01 -26.60 -5.92
C LEU A 157 -10.64 -25.91 -7.25
N LEU A 158 -9.45 -26.24 -7.80
CA LEU A 158 -8.85 -25.73 -9.06
C LEU A 158 -9.74 -25.83 -10.31
N LEU A 159 -10.69 -26.76 -10.40
CA LEU A 159 -11.47 -26.99 -11.64
C LEU A 159 -12.84 -26.31 -11.65
N ARG A 160 -13.21 -25.57 -10.59
CA ARG A 160 -14.55 -25.00 -10.44
C ARG A 160 -14.71 -23.54 -10.83
N GLY A 161 -13.62 -22.76 -10.89
CA GLY A 161 -13.66 -21.30 -10.99
C GLY A 161 -13.84 -20.68 -12.38
N PHE A 162 -14.06 -21.45 -13.45
CA PHE A 162 -14.12 -20.90 -14.81
C PHE A 162 -15.34 -21.35 -15.62
N ARG A 163 -16.53 -21.37 -15.00
CA ARG A 163 -17.76 -21.31 -15.78
C ARG A 163 -18.03 -19.85 -16.13
N GLY A 164 -17.88 -19.51 -17.41
CA GLY A 164 -18.19 -18.18 -17.91
C GLY A 164 -19.64 -17.75 -17.61
N PRO A 165 -19.95 -16.45 -17.66
CA PRO A 165 -21.20 -15.85 -17.20
C PRO A 165 -22.47 -16.22 -17.98
N GLU A 166 -22.47 -17.24 -18.85
CA GLU A 166 -23.48 -17.42 -19.90
C GLU A 166 -24.45 -18.60 -19.71
N GLY A 167 -24.62 -19.12 -18.49
CA GLY A 167 -25.60 -20.19 -18.22
C GLY A 167 -26.85 -19.70 -17.49
N PRO A 168 -28.01 -19.49 -18.15
CA PRO A 168 -29.27 -19.20 -17.49
C PRO A 168 -29.83 -20.52 -16.91
N SER A 169 -29.37 -20.92 -15.73
CA SER A 169 -29.96 -22.01 -14.97
C SER A 169 -30.37 -21.51 -13.60
N GLY A 170 -31.56 -20.91 -13.54
CA GLY A 170 -32.29 -20.51 -12.33
C GLY A 170 -32.72 -21.71 -11.49
N GLY A 171 -31.74 -22.50 -11.04
CA GLY A 171 -31.95 -23.49 -9.99
C GLY A 171 -31.97 -22.83 -8.61
N PRO A 172 -32.69 -23.38 -7.61
CA PRO A 172 -32.78 -22.85 -6.23
C PRO A 172 -31.48 -22.86 -5.41
N GLY A 173 -30.30 -22.88 -6.05
CA GLY A 173 -28.99 -22.96 -5.41
C GLY A 173 -28.17 -21.67 -5.43
N SER A 174 -28.80 -20.49 -5.56
CA SER A 174 -28.08 -19.20 -5.73
C SER A 174 -27.53 -18.57 -4.46
N ASN A 175 -27.82 -19.10 -3.26
CA ASN A 175 -27.46 -18.39 -2.03
C ASN A 175 -25.95 -18.47 -1.69
N SER A 176 -25.28 -19.57 -2.03
CA SER A 176 -23.85 -19.74 -1.71
C SER A 176 -22.95 -18.85 -2.57
N THR A 177 -23.31 -18.64 -3.83
CA THR A 177 -22.56 -17.75 -4.75
C THR A 177 -22.57 -16.30 -4.31
N ASN A 178 -23.70 -15.84 -3.76
CA ASN A 178 -23.85 -14.45 -3.33
C ASN A 178 -22.95 -14.12 -2.12
N THR A 179 -22.85 -15.07 -1.18
CA THR A 179 -22.02 -14.89 0.02
C THR A 179 -20.53 -14.83 -0.34
N GLU A 180 -20.05 -15.68 -1.25
CA GLU A 180 -18.65 -15.67 -1.71
C GLU A 180 -18.30 -14.33 -2.38
N GLN A 181 -19.18 -13.83 -3.26
CA GLN A 181 -19.02 -12.54 -3.94
C GLN A 181 -18.94 -11.38 -2.96
N PHE A 182 -19.75 -11.38 -1.91
CA PHE A 182 -19.67 -10.37 -0.86
C PHE A 182 -18.31 -10.38 -0.15
N TYR A 183 -17.78 -11.55 0.20
CA TYR A 183 -16.43 -11.64 0.78
C TYR A 183 -15.34 -11.17 -0.18
N MET A 184 -15.46 -11.47 -1.48
CA MET A 184 -14.50 -10.98 -2.49
C MET A 184 -14.56 -9.46 -2.65
N ALA A 185 -15.75 -8.86 -2.61
CA ALA A 185 -15.88 -7.39 -2.58
C ALA A 185 -15.10 -6.81 -1.40
N GLN A 186 -15.31 -7.37 -0.20
CA GLN A 186 -14.63 -6.93 1.02
C GLN A 186 -13.11 -7.13 0.98
N VAL A 187 -12.62 -8.13 0.26
CA VAL A 187 -11.19 -8.39 0.05
C VAL A 187 -10.58 -7.33 -0.86
N GLU A 188 -11.23 -7.05 -2.00
CA GLU A 188 -10.82 -6.00 -2.93
C GLU A 188 -10.82 -4.62 -2.27
N THR A 189 -11.85 -4.31 -1.47
CA THR A 189 -11.90 -3.05 -0.72
C THR A 189 -10.71 -2.90 0.24
N CYS A 190 -10.24 -3.97 0.90
CA CYS A 190 -9.04 -3.89 1.73
C CYS A 190 -7.81 -3.49 0.89
N TYR A 191 -7.62 -4.07 -0.30
CA TYR A 191 -6.50 -3.73 -1.17
C TYR A 191 -6.57 -2.29 -1.66
N GLN A 192 -7.75 -1.83 -2.09
CA GLN A 192 -7.93 -0.47 -2.59
C GLN A 192 -7.66 0.60 -1.51
N VAL A 193 -8.02 0.32 -0.25
CA VAL A 193 -7.64 1.19 0.87
C VAL A 193 -6.13 1.18 1.12
N GLY A 194 -5.48 0.02 0.94
CA GLY A 194 -4.02 -0.10 0.90
C GLY A 194 -3.39 0.76 -0.20
N ASP A 195 -3.91 0.67 -1.44
CA ASP A 195 -3.43 1.39 -2.62
C ASP A 195 -3.62 2.90 -2.47
N LEU A 196 -4.67 3.35 -1.78
CA LEU A 196 -4.85 4.76 -1.41
C LEU A 196 -3.73 5.24 -0.48
N TYR A 197 -3.39 4.46 0.56
CA TYR A 197 -2.30 4.84 1.45
C TYR A 197 -0.94 4.80 0.72
N GLU A 198 -0.75 3.85 -0.18
CA GLU A 198 0.42 3.79 -1.05
C GLU A 198 0.56 5.04 -1.92
N ALA A 199 -0.50 5.44 -2.63
CA ALA A 199 -0.48 6.63 -3.46
C ALA A 199 -0.19 7.90 -2.63
N TRP A 200 -0.68 7.94 -1.39
CA TRP A 200 -0.38 9.01 -0.45
C TRP A 200 1.10 9.01 -0.02
N ALA A 201 1.65 7.86 0.34
CA ALA A 201 3.06 7.72 0.69
C ALA A 201 3.97 8.10 -0.49
N LEU A 202 3.61 7.69 -1.71
CA LEU A 202 4.31 8.08 -2.94
C LEU A 202 4.29 9.59 -3.16
N TYR A 203 3.15 10.24 -2.90
CA TYR A 203 3.05 11.69 -2.96
C TYR A 203 3.97 12.38 -1.95
N GLN A 204 4.05 11.89 -0.71
CA GLN A 204 4.99 12.42 0.29
C GLN A 204 6.46 12.20 -0.12
N PHE A 205 6.77 11.02 -0.67
CA PHE A 205 8.09 10.70 -1.21
C PHE A 205 8.48 11.68 -2.31
N CYS A 206 7.68 11.78 -3.37
CA CYS A 206 7.92 12.68 -4.49
C CYS A 206 8.12 14.12 -4.02
N LYS A 207 7.26 14.60 -3.12
CA LYS A 207 7.37 15.96 -2.56
C LYS A 207 8.69 16.19 -1.83
N MET A 208 9.11 15.23 -0.99
CA MET A 208 10.37 15.32 -0.26
C MET A 208 11.58 15.25 -1.19
N THR A 209 11.61 14.32 -2.14
CA THR A 209 12.69 14.16 -3.10
C THR A 209 12.90 15.42 -3.95
N LEU A 210 11.83 16.01 -4.47
CA LEU A 210 11.90 17.22 -5.30
C LEU A 210 12.34 18.45 -4.50
N GLU A 211 11.96 18.55 -3.22
CA GLU A 211 12.38 19.62 -2.31
C GLU A 211 13.88 19.52 -1.97
N ILE A 212 14.36 18.31 -1.63
CA ILE A 212 15.79 18.07 -1.38
C ILE A 212 16.63 18.40 -2.62
N LEU A 213 16.16 17.95 -3.79
CA LEU A 213 16.82 18.24 -5.06
C LEU A 213 16.89 19.74 -5.34
N LYS A 214 15.79 20.47 -5.12
CA LYS A 214 15.76 21.92 -5.26
C LYS A 214 16.80 22.59 -4.36
N ASN A 215 16.86 22.21 -3.09
CA ASN A 215 17.76 22.81 -2.11
C ASN A 215 19.22 22.51 -2.45
N SER A 216 19.52 21.29 -2.92
CA SER A 216 20.85 20.90 -3.43
C SER A 216 21.27 21.77 -4.62
N LEU A 217 20.40 21.96 -5.62
CA LEU A 217 20.68 22.81 -6.78
C LEU A 217 20.86 24.29 -6.41
N GLU A 218 20.05 24.81 -5.49
CA GLU A 218 20.18 26.18 -4.99
C GLU A 218 21.49 26.41 -4.22
N HIS A 219 21.94 25.41 -3.44
CA HIS A 219 23.21 25.46 -2.75
C HIS A 219 24.38 25.57 -3.75
N VAL A 220 24.39 24.71 -4.78
CA VAL A 220 25.42 24.76 -5.84
C VAL A 220 25.38 26.09 -6.62
N ALA A 221 24.19 26.65 -6.86
CA ALA A 221 24.05 27.93 -7.56
C ALA A 221 24.56 29.15 -6.74
N LYS A 222 24.60 29.04 -5.40
CA LYS A 222 25.08 30.10 -4.50
C LYS A 222 26.59 30.06 -4.27
N GLU A 223 27.26 28.95 -4.59
CA GLU A 223 28.69 28.77 -4.38
C GLU A 223 29.50 29.77 -5.24
N LYS A 224 30.36 30.58 -4.60
CA LYS A 224 31.01 31.74 -5.25
C LYS A 224 32.24 31.39 -6.10
N SER A 225 32.78 30.18 -5.97
CA SER A 225 34.10 29.83 -6.49
C SER A 225 34.12 29.48 -7.98
N ASP A 226 32.98 29.13 -8.58
CA ASP A 226 32.94 28.56 -9.93
C ASP A 226 31.78 29.11 -10.76
N SER A 227 32.09 30.07 -11.66
CA SER A 227 31.10 30.69 -12.55
C SER A 227 30.48 29.71 -13.54
N GLU A 228 31.18 28.64 -13.91
CA GLU A 228 30.68 27.65 -14.85
C GLU A 228 29.64 26.77 -14.17
N ARG A 229 29.96 26.23 -12.98
CA ARG A 229 29.00 25.48 -12.14
C ARG A 229 27.75 26.28 -11.84
N LYS A 230 27.87 27.57 -11.56
CA LYS A 230 26.72 28.44 -11.31
C LYS A 230 25.78 28.53 -12.52
N THR A 231 26.35 28.63 -13.73
CA THR A 231 25.57 28.70 -14.97
C THR A 231 24.84 27.39 -15.22
N VAL A 232 25.53 26.26 -15.01
CA VAL A 232 24.95 24.91 -15.11
C VAL A 232 23.84 24.71 -14.08
N ALA A 233 24.08 25.04 -12.81
CA ALA A 233 23.08 24.91 -11.74
C ALA A 233 21.84 25.77 -12.00
N SER A 234 22.01 26.98 -12.54
CA SER A 234 20.89 27.84 -12.92
C SER A 234 20.05 27.23 -14.05
N GLY A 235 20.69 26.62 -15.05
CA GLY A 235 20.00 25.86 -16.10
C GLY A 235 19.25 24.65 -15.53
N LEU A 236 19.87 23.93 -14.60
CA LEU A 236 19.26 22.77 -13.94
C LEU A 236 18.09 23.13 -13.03
N LEU A 237 18.09 24.31 -12.41
CA LEU A 237 16.92 24.79 -11.65
C LEU A 237 15.69 24.99 -12.55
N VAL A 238 15.90 25.45 -13.80
CA VAL A 238 14.81 25.58 -14.78
C VAL A 238 14.32 24.19 -15.23
N ALA A 239 15.24 23.26 -15.49
CA ALA A 239 14.90 21.88 -15.82
C ALA A 239 14.18 21.17 -14.66
N HIS A 240 14.65 21.37 -13.43
CA HIS A 240 14.04 20.85 -12.20
C HIS A 240 12.60 21.28 -12.06
N LYS A 241 12.29 22.58 -12.27
CA LYS A 241 10.90 23.06 -12.19
C LYS A 241 9.99 22.31 -13.16
N SER A 242 10.44 22.13 -14.39
CA SER A 242 9.68 21.41 -15.42
C SER A 242 9.48 19.93 -15.06
N LEU A 243 10.53 19.27 -14.58
CA LEU A 243 10.49 17.86 -14.15
C LEU A 243 9.66 17.67 -12.89
N ALA A 244 9.70 18.61 -11.95
CA ALA A 244 8.89 18.63 -10.75
C ALA A 244 7.40 18.71 -11.10
N ASP A 245 7.01 19.61 -12.00
CA ASP A 245 5.62 19.76 -12.44
C ASP A 245 5.09 18.45 -13.09
N ILE A 246 5.91 17.79 -13.91
CA ILE A 246 5.58 16.49 -14.54
C ILE A 246 5.45 15.38 -13.49
N ALA A 247 6.42 15.28 -12.56
CA ALA A 247 6.40 14.29 -11.49
C ALA A 247 5.19 14.46 -10.56
N TYR A 248 4.89 15.69 -10.14
CA TYR A 248 3.71 15.99 -9.35
C TYR A 248 2.44 15.64 -10.10
N THR A 249 2.32 15.98 -11.38
CA THR A 249 1.12 15.67 -12.17
C THR A 249 0.86 14.17 -12.21
N GLY A 250 1.88 13.34 -12.48
CA GLY A 250 1.76 11.88 -12.49
C GLY A 250 1.35 11.30 -11.14
N VAL A 251 2.04 11.69 -10.06
CA VAL A 251 1.77 11.18 -8.72
C VAL A 251 0.43 11.67 -8.16
N SER A 252 0.06 12.93 -8.44
CA SER A 252 -1.25 13.47 -8.04
C SER A 252 -2.40 12.80 -8.79
N MET A 253 -2.23 12.51 -10.09
CA MET A 253 -3.23 11.74 -10.84
C MET A 253 -3.43 10.34 -10.23
N PHE A 254 -2.35 9.65 -9.89
CA PHE A 254 -2.41 8.36 -9.21
C PHE A 254 -3.15 8.44 -7.87
N LEU A 255 -2.82 9.43 -7.03
CA LEU A 255 -3.51 9.65 -5.75
C LEU A 255 -5.01 9.91 -5.92
N VAL A 256 -5.41 10.71 -6.91
CA VAL A 256 -6.83 10.99 -7.18
C VAL A 256 -7.56 9.72 -7.63
N VAL A 257 -6.95 8.90 -8.49
CA VAL A 257 -7.53 7.64 -8.94
C VAL A 257 -7.72 6.67 -7.78
N CYS A 258 -6.70 6.45 -6.92
CA CYS A 258 -6.84 5.56 -5.76
C CYS A 258 -7.87 6.08 -4.75
N CYS A 259 -7.98 7.40 -4.58
CA CYS A 259 -8.99 8.01 -3.71
C CYS A 259 -10.41 7.74 -4.22
N ALA A 260 -10.62 7.94 -5.53
CA ALA A 260 -11.88 7.64 -6.18
C ALA A 260 -12.20 6.14 -6.15
N GLU A 261 -11.20 5.28 -6.41
CA GLU A 261 -11.34 3.82 -6.38
C GLU A 261 -11.75 3.30 -5.00
N ALA A 262 -11.00 3.66 -3.94
CA ALA A 262 -11.31 3.23 -2.58
C ALA A 262 -12.66 3.78 -2.09
N GLY A 263 -12.95 5.06 -2.37
CA GLY A 263 -14.22 5.69 -2.00
C GLY A 263 -15.41 5.06 -2.73
N TRP A 264 -15.27 4.76 -4.01
CA TRP A 264 -16.33 4.15 -4.81
C TRP A 264 -16.59 2.69 -4.43
N SER A 265 -15.53 1.92 -4.18
CA SER A 265 -15.64 0.55 -3.67
C SER A 265 -16.40 0.49 -2.35
N LEU A 266 -16.09 1.37 -1.40
CA LEU A 266 -16.80 1.48 -0.13
C LEU A 266 -18.25 1.91 -0.32
N TYR A 267 -18.53 2.82 -1.24
CA TYR A 267 -19.89 3.20 -1.61
C TYR A 267 -20.69 2.00 -2.12
N LEU A 268 -20.14 1.24 -3.08
CA LEU A 268 -20.82 0.06 -3.62
C LEU A 268 -21.03 -1.02 -2.55
N LEU A 269 -20.02 -1.28 -1.72
CA LEU A 269 -20.08 -2.25 -0.62
C LEU A 269 -21.16 -1.86 0.42
N THR A 270 -21.31 -0.57 0.71
CA THR A 270 -22.22 -0.08 1.74
C THR A 270 -23.66 0.08 1.24
N PHE A 271 -23.85 0.51 0.00
CA PHE A 271 -25.16 0.98 -0.49
C PHE A 271 -25.77 0.13 -1.61
N THR A 272 -25.01 -0.73 -2.31
CA THR A 272 -25.49 -1.42 -3.53
C THR A 272 -25.77 -2.91 -3.34
N ASN A 273 -25.56 -3.43 -2.11
CA ASN A 273 -25.60 -4.86 -1.76
C ASN A 273 -24.89 -5.75 -2.81
N PRO A 274 -23.56 -5.97 -2.70
CA PRO A 274 -22.81 -6.75 -3.69
C PRO A 274 -23.35 -8.17 -3.93
N GLU A 275 -24.11 -8.73 -2.98
CA GLU A 275 -24.77 -10.03 -3.11
C GLU A 275 -25.79 -10.09 -4.25
N GLU A 276 -26.43 -8.95 -4.57
CA GLU A 276 -27.46 -8.87 -5.61
C GLU A 276 -26.88 -8.39 -6.96
N ASN A 277 -25.85 -7.56 -6.92
CA ASN A 277 -25.34 -6.82 -8.07
C ASN A 277 -23.83 -7.00 -8.33
N TRP A 278 -23.28 -8.20 -8.10
CA TRP A 278 -21.86 -8.48 -8.28
C TRP A 278 -21.31 -8.12 -9.66
N ALA A 279 -22.07 -8.39 -10.73
CA ALA A 279 -21.64 -8.08 -12.09
C ALA A 279 -21.40 -6.58 -12.30
N ASP A 280 -22.25 -5.75 -11.68
CA ASP A 280 -22.11 -4.30 -11.71
C ASP A 280 -20.91 -3.84 -10.87
N TYR A 281 -20.76 -4.37 -9.65
CA TYR A 281 -19.58 -4.12 -8.80
C TYR A 281 -18.28 -4.42 -9.55
N ASN A 282 -18.16 -5.64 -10.10
CA ASN A 282 -16.96 -6.07 -10.80
C ASN A 282 -16.69 -5.25 -12.08
N SER A 283 -17.74 -4.92 -12.85
CA SER A 283 -17.59 -4.10 -14.05
C SER A 283 -17.10 -2.68 -13.73
N GLN A 284 -17.64 -2.07 -12.69
CA GLN A 284 -17.24 -0.72 -12.27
C GLN A 284 -15.83 -0.72 -11.67
N MET A 285 -15.51 -1.68 -10.80
CA MET A 285 -14.19 -1.78 -10.21
C MET A 285 -13.09 -2.12 -11.22
N GLY A 286 -13.38 -2.93 -12.24
CA GLY A 286 -12.43 -3.22 -13.31
C GLY A 286 -11.98 -1.96 -14.09
N LYS A 287 -12.85 -0.94 -14.20
CA LYS A 287 -12.48 0.35 -14.83
C LYS A 287 -11.48 1.13 -13.97
N PHE A 288 -11.69 1.15 -12.65
CA PHE A 288 -10.77 1.79 -11.72
C PHE A 288 -9.42 1.08 -11.67
N GLN A 289 -9.40 -0.25 -11.62
CA GLN A 289 -8.15 -1.02 -11.65
C GLN A 289 -7.31 -0.73 -12.90
N ALA A 290 -7.95 -0.62 -14.08
CA ALA A 290 -7.26 -0.24 -15.31
C ALA A 290 -6.72 1.19 -15.26
N ALA A 291 -7.50 2.14 -14.74
CA ALA A 291 -7.06 3.52 -14.56
C ALA A 291 -5.91 3.64 -13.54
N GLY A 292 -6.00 2.91 -12.42
CA GLY A 292 -4.99 2.84 -11.37
C GLY A 292 -3.68 2.27 -11.89
N LEU A 293 -3.73 1.21 -12.70
CA LEU A 293 -2.55 0.64 -13.37
C LEU A 293 -1.85 1.65 -14.29
N VAL A 294 -2.61 2.37 -15.13
CA VAL A 294 -2.02 3.37 -16.04
C VAL A 294 -1.45 4.55 -15.26
N ALA A 295 -2.16 5.03 -14.24
CA ALA A 295 -1.73 6.15 -13.41
C ALA A 295 -0.48 5.79 -12.58
N SER A 296 -0.41 4.58 -12.03
CA SER A 296 0.76 4.11 -11.26
C SER A 296 1.99 3.96 -12.16
N MET A 297 1.84 3.42 -13.38
CA MET A 297 2.92 3.37 -14.37
C MET A 297 3.44 4.75 -14.74
N ALA A 298 2.55 5.72 -14.96
CA ALA A 298 2.94 7.10 -15.25
C ALA A 298 3.68 7.75 -14.07
N ALA A 299 3.22 7.52 -12.84
CA ALA A 299 3.87 8.01 -11.63
C ALA A 299 5.28 7.41 -11.45
N ILE A 300 5.44 6.09 -11.61
CA ILE A 300 6.74 5.40 -11.52
C ILE A 300 7.69 5.87 -12.62
N TYR A 301 7.20 6.02 -13.85
CA TYR A 301 8.01 6.48 -14.97
C TYR A 301 8.57 7.88 -14.69
N ASN A 302 7.70 8.84 -14.33
CA ASN A 302 8.12 10.21 -14.04
C ASN A 302 9.12 10.27 -12.88
N LEU A 303 8.89 9.49 -11.82
CA LEU A 303 9.78 9.43 -10.67
C LEU A 303 11.14 8.80 -11.03
N SER A 304 11.13 7.75 -11.86
CA SER A 304 12.36 7.13 -12.36
C SER A 304 13.14 8.06 -13.27
N THR A 305 12.48 8.89 -14.07
CA THR A 305 13.14 9.95 -14.86
C THR A 305 13.85 10.95 -13.95
N VAL A 306 13.20 11.42 -12.87
CA VAL A 306 13.84 12.31 -11.89
C VAL A 306 15.08 11.66 -11.26
N GLU A 307 15.01 10.37 -10.92
CA GLU A 307 16.15 9.62 -10.37
C GLU A 307 17.33 9.57 -11.33
N MET A 308 17.08 9.21 -12.60
CA MET A 308 18.12 9.06 -13.60
C MET A 308 18.78 10.39 -13.97
N GLU A 309 17.99 11.44 -14.16
CA GLU A 309 18.48 12.76 -14.58
C GLU A 309 19.26 13.49 -13.48
N PHE A 310 18.87 13.29 -12.21
CA PHE A 310 19.46 14.02 -11.09
C PHE A 310 20.27 13.16 -10.12
N HIS A 311 20.63 11.93 -10.51
CA HIS A 311 21.36 10.99 -9.66
C HIS A 311 22.59 11.61 -8.97
N THR A 312 23.36 12.42 -9.71
CA THR A 312 24.58 13.08 -9.22
C THR A 312 24.33 14.15 -8.15
N TYR A 313 23.10 14.68 -8.04
CA TYR A 313 22.72 15.74 -7.09
C TYR A 313 22.13 15.19 -5.78
N PHE A 314 22.04 13.86 -5.67
CA PHE A 314 21.51 13.14 -4.51
C PHE A 314 22.60 12.52 -3.60
N GLN A 315 23.85 13.00 -3.63
CA GLN A 315 24.98 12.32 -2.94
C GLN A 315 24.71 12.03 -1.46
N ASP A 316 24.14 12.99 -0.72
CA ASP A 316 23.82 12.81 0.71
C ASP A 316 22.42 12.22 0.98
N TYR A 317 21.61 12.05 -0.07
CA TYR A 317 20.24 11.55 0.07
C TYR A 317 20.17 10.01 0.05
N GLY A 318 21.20 9.32 -0.45
CA GLY A 318 21.18 7.86 -0.58
C GLY A 318 20.01 7.36 -1.46
N PRO A 319 19.89 7.82 -2.73
CA PRO A 319 18.68 7.67 -3.53
C PRO A 319 18.36 6.20 -3.85
N LEU A 320 19.38 5.37 -4.12
CA LEU A 320 19.20 4.04 -4.70
C LEU A 320 18.23 3.18 -3.88
N LEU A 321 18.43 3.09 -2.57
CA LEU A 321 17.60 2.24 -1.72
C LEU A 321 16.19 2.83 -1.53
N LYS A 322 16.09 4.16 -1.37
CA LYS A 322 14.83 4.88 -1.20
C LYS A 322 13.93 4.78 -2.45
N PHE A 323 14.50 4.92 -3.65
CA PHE A 323 13.76 4.74 -4.90
C PHE A 323 13.42 3.27 -5.16
N MET A 324 14.32 2.34 -4.81
CA MET A 324 14.05 0.91 -4.95
C MET A 324 12.89 0.46 -4.05
N THR A 325 12.78 0.96 -2.81
CA THR A 325 11.66 0.57 -1.93
C THR A 325 10.32 1.04 -2.48
N VAL A 326 10.26 2.26 -3.01
CA VAL A 326 9.06 2.81 -3.66
C VAL A 326 8.67 1.99 -4.89
N LYS A 327 9.63 1.67 -5.76
CA LYS A 327 9.38 0.84 -6.96
C LYS A 327 8.91 -0.57 -6.59
N LEU A 328 9.52 -1.16 -5.56
CA LEU A 328 9.14 -2.47 -5.05
C LEU A 328 7.68 -2.44 -4.60
N LEU A 329 7.30 -1.51 -3.72
CA LEU A 329 5.94 -1.39 -3.18
C LEU A 329 4.90 -1.19 -4.29
N LEU A 330 5.16 -0.29 -5.24
CA LEU A 330 4.26 -0.04 -6.39
C LEU A 330 4.11 -1.25 -7.31
N SER A 331 5.17 -2.04 -7.45
CA SER A 331 5.09 -3.29 -8.21
C SER A 331 4.23 -4.34 -7.50
N LEU A 332 4.09 -4.29 -6.16
CA LEU A 332 3.29 -5.27 -5.42
C LEU A 332 1.80 -5.13 -5.74
N ALA A 333 1.27 -3.90 -5.68
CA ALA A 333 -0.15 -3.65 -5.82
C ALA A 333 -0.70 -3.97 -7.23
N TYR A 334 0.06 -3.63 -8.28
CA TYR A 334 -0.47 -3.67 -9.65
C TYR A 334 0.17 -4.75 -10.54
N PHE A 335 1.46 -5.02 -10.38
CA PHE A 335 2.17 -5.91 -11.30
C PHE A 335 1.84 -7.38 -11.02
N GLN A 336 1.70 -7.78 -9.77
CA GLN A 336 1.50 -9.19 -9.41
C GLN A 336 0.17 -9.76 -9.91
N LYS A 337 -0.95 -9.07 -9.61
CA LYS A 337 -2.28 -9.47 -10.07
C LYS A 337 -2.35 -9.46 -11.59
N GLY A 338 -1.79 -8.42 -12.23
CA GLY A 338 -1.68 -8.32 -13.69
C GLY A 338 -0.84 -9.45 -14.32
N CYS A 339 0.32 -9.75 -13.76
CA CYS A 339 1.21 -10.80 -14.26
C CYS A 339 0.59 -12.18 -14.16
N VAL A 340 -0.07 -12.51 -13.04
CA VAL A 340 -0.73 -13.80 -12.91
C VAL A 340 -1.92 -13.90 -13.86
N TYR A 341 -2.70 -12.83 -14.01
CA TYR A 341 -3.79 -12.77 -14.99
C TYR A 341 -3.29 -12.97 -16.43
N VAL A 342 -2.20 -12.31 -16.82
CA VAL A 342 -1.55 -12.48 -18.11
C VAL A 342 -1.05 -13.91 -18.27
N LEU A 343 -0.39 -14.48 -17.26
CA LEU A 343 0.13 -15.84 -17.30
C LEU A 343 -1.00 -16.88 -17.48
N GLN A 344 -2.12 -16.70 -16.77
CA GLN A 344 -3.32 -17.53 -16.91
C GLN A 344 -3.93 -17.41 -18.31
N THR A 345 -4.05 -16.18 -18.83
CA THR A 345 -4.59 -15.90 -20.17
C THR A 345 -3.71 -16.49 -21.27
N VAL A 346 -2.40 -16.33 -21.13
CA VAL A 346 -1.39 -16.90 -22.04
C VAL A 346 -1.49 -18.43 -22.00
N ASN A 347 -1.50 -19.06 -20.81
CA ASN A 347 -1.61 -20.51 -20.71
C ASN A 347 -2.86 -21.09 -21.39
N ARG A 348 -3.99 -20.37 -21.36
CA ARG A 348 -5.22 -20.75 -22.08
C ARG A 348 -5.12 -20.59 -23.59
N SER A 349 -4.35 -19.59 -24.05
CA SER A 349 -4.19 -19.27 -25.46
C SER A 349 -3.09 -20.10 -26.14
N LEU A 350 -2.18 -20.69 -25.36
CA LEU A 350 -1.02 -21.41 -25.90
C LEU A 350 -1.38 -22.79 -26.46
N PRO A 351 -0.84 -23.18 -27.63
CA PRO A 351 -1.03 -24.51 -28.21
C PRO A 351 -0.34 -25.61 -27.36
N GLY A 352 -0.82 -26.85 -27.45
CA GLY A 352 -0.53 -27.95 -26.52
C GLY A 352 0.95 -28.27 -26.25
N LEU A 353 1.87 -27.93 -27.17
CA LEU A 353 3.31 -28.10 -26.95
C LEU A 353 3.85 -27.17 -25.83
N LEU A 354 3.36 -25.94 -25.76
CA LEU A 354 3.77 -24.97 -24.73
C LEU A 354 3.10 -25.25 -23.37
N GLN A 355 1.84 -25.70 -23.38
CA GLN A 355 1.18 -26.21 -22.17
C GLN A 355 1.94 -27.41 -21.57
N SER A 356 2.54 -28.25 -22.42
CA SER A 356 3.38 -29.37 -21.98
C SER A 356 4.67 -28.91 -21.29
N ILE A 357 5.24 -27.76 -21.67
CA ILE A 357 6.43 -27.19 -21.01
C ILE A 357 6.03 -26.62 -19.63
N ILE A 358 4.94 -25.85 -19.57
CA ILE A 358 4.41 -25.29 -18.31
C ILE A 358 4.07 -26.43 -17.34
N GLY A 359 3.49 -27.53 -17.85
CA GLY A 359 3.16 -28.72 -17.07
C GLY A 359 4.36 -29.44 -16.45
N LYS A 360 5.60 -29.20 -16.92
CA LYS A 360 6.81 -29.78 -16.33
C LYS A 360 7.29 -29.03 -15.09
N VAL A 361 6.88 -27.78 -14.89
CA VAL A 361 7.25 -27.00 -13.70
C VAL A 361 6.08 -27.04 -12.71
N PRO A 362 6.15 -27.89 -11.65
CA PRO A 362 4.99 -28.15 -10.79
C PRO A 362 4.45 -26.88 -10.13
N PHE A 363 5.34 -25.99 -9.68
CA PHE A 363 4.98 -24.69 -9.11
C PHE A 363 4.17 -23.81 -10.08
N VAL A 364 4.62 -23.68 -11.33
CA VAL A 364 3.92 -22.85 -12.34
C VAL A 364 2.59 -23.48 -12.73
N LYS A 365 2.54 -24.80 -12.89
CA LYS A 365 1.30 -25.54 -13.16
C LYS A 365 0.27 -25.28 -12.07
N GLU A 366 0.65 -25.40 -10.80
CA GLU A 366 -0.23 -25.14 -9.67
C GLU A 366 -0.67 -23.68 -9.63
N LEU A 367 0.25 -22.72 -9.73
CA LEU A 367 -0.07 -21.28 -9.75
C LEU A 367 -1.07 -20.90 -10.84
N VAL A 368 -0.89 -21.42 -12.06
CA VAL A 368 -1.76 -21.11 -13.20
C VAL A 368 -3.11 -21.82 -13.13
N SER A 369 -3.22 -22.89 -12.34
CA SER A 369 -4.47 -23.62 -12.13
C SER A 369 -5.26 -23.16 -10.91
N MET A 370 -4.70 -22.27 -10.07
CA MET A 370 -5.37 -21.74 -8.87
C MET A 370 -6.74 -21.16 -9.18
N GLY A 371 -7.75 -21.57 -8.40
CA GLY A 371 -9.03 -20.88 -8.35
C GLY A 371 -8.88 -19.47 -7.77
N GLU A 372 -9.92 -18.65 -7.91
CA GLU A 372 -9.90 -17.25 -7.43
C GLU A 372 -9.59 -17.16 -5.93
N THR A 373 -10.28 -17.96 -5.10
CA THR A 373 -10.07 -18.01 -3.65
C THR A 373 -8.65 -18.47 -3.27
N GLU A 374 -8.11 -19.50 -3.94
CA GLU A 374 -6.74 -19.97 -3.72
C GLU A 374 -5.72 -18.92 -4.14
N PHE A 375 -5.98 -18.24 -5.26
CA PHE A 375 -5.15 -17.15 -5.74
C PHE A 375 -5.12 -16.00 -4.74
N TYR A 376 -6.26 -15.57 -4.19
CA TYR A 376 -6.27 -14.52 -3.17
C TYR A 376 -5.56 -14.95 -1.88
N LEU A 377 -5.68 -16.21 -1.44
CA LEU A 377 -4.89 -16.71 -0.30
C LEU A 377 -3.37 -16.61 -0.57
N PHE A 378 -2.94 -17.04 -1.76
CA PHE A 378 -1.55 -16.91 -2.19
C PHE A 378 -1.12 -15.45 -2.26
N TYR A 379 -1.90 -14.61 -2.95
CA TYR A 379 -1.62 -13.19 -3.18
C TYR A 379 -1.53 -12.40 -1.87
N SER A 380 -2.52 -12.52 -0.97
CA SER A 380 -2.44 -11.89 0.36
C SER A 380 -1.21 -12.35 1.14
N SER A 381 -0.83 -13.63 1.02
CA SER A 381 0.35 -14.15 1.70
C SER A 381 1.63 -13.57 1.12
N VAL A 382 1.78 -13.50 -0.20
CA VAL A 382 2.94 -12.90 -0.89
C VAL A 382 3.13 -11.47 -0.41
N ILE A 383 2.07 -10.66 -0.46
CA ILE A 383 2.10 -9.25 -0.03
C ILE A 383 2.59 -9.12 1.41
N LEU A 384 2.15 -9.99 2.32
CA LEU A 384 2.58 -9.93 3.73
C LEU A 384 4.07 -10.18 3.90
N TYR A 385 4.65 -11.13 3.16
CA TYR A 385 6.10 -11.35 3.17
C TYR A 385 6.87 -10.23 2.49
N GLU A 386 6.30 -9.60 1.48
CA GLU A 386 6.92 -8.45 0.82
C GLU A 386 6.86 -7.20 1.67
N CYS A 387 5.81 -7.03 2.50
CA CYS A 387 5.79 -5.99 3.52
C CYS A 387 6.92 -6.19 4.55
N VAL A 388 7.27 -7.44 4.88
CA VAL A 388 8.46 -7.75 5.71
C VAL A 388 9.75 -7.30 5.03
N LEU A 389 9.91 -7.62 3.74
CA LEU A 389 11.07 -7.16 2.97
C LEU A 389 11.10 -5.63 2.86
N GLY A 390 9.96 -5.02 2.58
CA GLY A 390 9.79 -3.57 2.44
C GLY A 390 10.15 -2.82 3.71
N VAL A 391 9.68 -3.28 4.88
CA VAL A 391 10.05 -2.66 6.16
C VAL A 391 11.54 -2.84 6.48
N PHE A 392 12.13 -3.99 6.10
CA PHE A 392 13.57 -4.21 6.28
C PHE A 392 14.39 -3.25 5.43
N LEU A 393 14.01 -3.07 4.16
CA LEU A 393 14.64 -2.08 3.28
C LEU A 393 14.41 -0.65 3.78
N HIS A 394 13.21 -0.32 4.27
CA HIS A 394 12.92 0.99 4.86
C HIS A 394 13.82 1.30 6.05
N TYR A 395 14.12 0.31 6.90
CA TYR A 395 15.00 0.49 8.06
C TYR A 395 16.38 1.01 7.67
N PHE A 396 16.93 0.57 6.53
CA PHE A 396 18.20 1.07 6.01
C PHE A 396 18.05 2.30 5.11
N ALA A 397 16.91 2.46 4.45
CA ALA A 397 16.67 3.56 3.52
C ALA A 397 16.37 4.88 4.23
N TRP A 398 15.77 4.82 5.42
CA TRP A 398 15.31 5.98 6.18
C TRP A 398 15.84 5.99 7.62
N PRO A 399 17.17 6.12 7.83
CA PRO A 399 17.71 6.48 9.13
C PRO A 399 17.11 7.80 9.63
N SER A 400 16.87 7.92 10.93
CA SER A 400 16.37 9.18 11.52
C SER A 400 17.45 10.24 11.67
N ASP A 401 18.71 9.90 11.52
CA ASP A 401 19.89 10.76 11.75
C ASP A 401 20.56 11.26 10.46
N GLU A 402 19.90 11.14 9.30
CA GLU A 402 20.47 11.63 8.03
C GLU A 402 20.61 13.16 8.00
N SER A 403 21.74 13.65 7.49
CA SER A 403 22.07 15.08 7.47
C SER A 403 21.08 15.94 6.68
N PHE A 404 20.44 15.40 5.64
CA PHE A 404 19.53 16.19 4.80
C PHE A 404 18.26 16.64 5.53
N TYR A 405 17.91 16.03 6.68
CA TYR A 405 16.81 16.48 7.51
C TYR A 405 17.04 17.91 8.05
N GLY A 406 18.30 18.31 8.30
CA GLY A 406 18.67 19.60 8.89
C GLY A 406 18.90 20.75 7.90
N LEU A 407 19.06 20.48 6.60
CA LEU A 407 19.53 21.48 5.61
C LEU A 407 18.68 22.77 5.45
N ASP A 408 17.43 22.78 5.92
CA ASP A 408 16.53 23.93 5.71
C ASP A 408 16.59 24.96 6.85
N GLU A 409 17.11 24.57 8.03
CA GLU A 409 17.14 25.45 9.20
C GLU A 409 18.17 26.58 9.02
N GLU A 410 19.29 26.31 8.37
CA GLU A 410 20.37 27.29 8.19
C GLU A 410 20.07 28.35 7.12
N THR A 411 19.21 28.05 6.15
CA THR A 411 18.94 28.95 5.02
C THR A 411 17.66 29.77 5.16
N CYS A 412 16.80 29.44 6.13
CA CYS A 412 15.49 30.05 6.32
C CYS A 412 15.37 30.90 7.61
N GLU A 413 16.47 31.47 8.11
CA GLU A 413 16.45 32.42 9.26
C GLU A 413 15.46 33.59 9.07
N GLY A 414 14.99 33.86 7.84
CA GLY A 414 13.98 34.89 7.54
C GLY A 414 12.50 34.48 7.65
N THR A 415 12.17 33.18 7.72
CA THR A 415 10.77 32.68 7.66
C THR A 415 10.24 32.07 8.97
N GLU A 416 11.07 32.00 10.00
CA GLU A 416 10.75 31.57 11.37
C GLU A 416 9.52 32.29 11.99
N ALA A 417 9.18 33.48 11.51
CA ALA A 417 8.00 34.22 11.96
C ALA A 417 6.67 33.50 11.66
N GLU A 418 6.62 32.55 10.73
CA GLU A 418 5.37 31.89 10.35
C GLU A 418 5.02 30.70 11.27
N LYS A 419 5.99 30.09 11.95
CA LYS A 419 5.81 28.86 12.74
C LYS A 419 5.63 29.05 14.25
N LYS A 420 5.72 30.28 14.77
CA LYS A 420 5.37 30.54 16.17
C LYS A 420 3.88 30.27 16.41
N PRO A 421 3.51 29.53 17.47
CA PRO A 421 2.13 29.35 17.90
C PRO A 421 1.37 30.68 17.84
N LEU A 422 0.12 30.67 17.39
CA LEU A 422 -0.72 31.88 17.35
C LEU A 422 -0.78 32.57 18.73
N LEU A 423 -0.66 31.80 19.81
CA LEU A 423 -0.56 32.31 21.19
C LEU A 423 0.72 33.12 21.44
N ASP A 424 1.87 32.70 20.91
CA ASP A 424 3.13 33.44 21.05
C ASP A 424 3.13 34.70 20.18
N LYS A 425 2.41 34.67 19.05
CA LYS A 425 2.16 35.88 18.24
C LYS A 425 1.27 36.86 18.98
N ALA A 426 0.21 36.38 19.63
CA ALA A 426 -0.68 37.21 20.44
C ALA A 426 0.03 37.80 21.67
N ALA A 427 0.89 37.02 22.33
CA ALA A 427 1.69 37.46 23.47
C ALA A 427 2.82 38.42 23.09
N ALA A 428 3.40 38.31 21.90
CA ALA A 428 4.41 39.25 21.40
C ALA A 428 3.80 40.57 20.87
N SER A 429 2.49 40.59 20.63
CA SER A 429 1.74 41.78 20.19
C SER A 429 1.02 42.54 21.31
N ALA A 430 1.06 42.02 22.54
CA ALA A 430 0.53 42.64 23.76
C ALA A 430 1.68 43.14 24.62
#